data_AF-X6LRD6-F1
#
_entry.id   AF-X6LRD6-F1
#
_cell.length_a   1.000
_cell.length_b   1.000
_cell.length_c   1.000
_cell.angle_alpha   90.00
_cell.angle_beta   90.00
_cell.angle_gamma   90.00
#
_symmetry.space_group_name_H-M   'P 1'
#
loop_
_entity.id
_entity.type
_entity.pdbx_description
1 polymer ?
#
loop_
_entity_poly.entity_id
_entity_poly.type
_entity_poly.pdbx_seq_one_letter_code
_entity_poly.pdbx_strand_id
1 'polypeptide(L)'
;MLSTTKSGVEMIKAFFKDEKLWRALKTKDNVEAQIQAAQQIASQAAQLRNNIATSSSPEDWKDFLEHLGKMLIEEHVHSHQAHEIIGGILVMKELVGVDLGSHDQKIYRFTNYLRTILETSETHKSKQVISLAVQTFGDCIANSSETQARNIIEQEIPRALDCRLSSMPTK
;
A
#
# COMPACT_ATOMS: atom_id res chain seq x y z
N MET A 1 -27.13 27.40 -2.37
CA MET A 1 -26.16 26.48 -3.00
C MET A 1 -25.68 25.53 -1.92
N LEU A 2 -26.20 24.31 -1.88
CA LEU A 2 -25.78 23.28 -0.92
C LEU A 2 -24.54 22.62 -1.49
N SER A 3 -23.36 22.85 -0.90
CA SER A 3 -22.17 22.05 -1.19
C SER A 3 -22.43 20.64 -0.63
N THR A 4 -22.80 19.71 -1.50
CA THR A 4 -22.87 18.29 -1.14
C THR A 4 -21.45 17.79 -0.91
N THR A 5 -20.98 17.89 0.34
CA THR A 5 -19.81 17.15 0.81
C THR A 5 -20.17 15.67 0.65
N LYS A 6 -19.64 15.01 -0.38
CA LYS A 6 -19.81 13.56 -0.53
C LYS A 6 -19.28 12.90 0.74
N SER A 7 -20.01 11.93 1.29
CA SER A 7 -19.51 11.12 2.41
C SER A 7 -18.14 10.53 2.03
N GLY A 8 -17.21 10.38 2.99
CA GLY A 8 -15.91 9.76 2.76
C GLY A 8 -16.03 8.43 2.00
N VAL A 9 -17.05 7.62 2.32
CA VAL A 9 -17.36 6.35 1.65
C VAL A 9 -17.68 6.52 0.16
N GLU A 10 -18.37 7.59 -0.24
CA GLU A 10 -18.65 7.85 -1.66
C GLU A 10 -17.41 8.33 -2.42
N MET A 11 -16.53 9.10 -1.76
CA MET A 11 -15.25 9.49 -2.35
C MET A 11 -14.33 8.28 -2.57
N ILE A 12 -14.34 7.32 -1.63
CA ILE A 12 -13.63 6.05 -1.72
C ILE A 12 -14.17 5.21 -2.88
N LYS A 13 -15.50 5.03 -2.93
CA LYS A 13 -16.14 4.29 -4.03
C LYS A 13 -15.82 4.93 -5.38
N ALA A 14 -15.73 6.26 -5.46
CA ALA A 14 -15.33 6.95 -6.68
C ALA A 14 -13.86 6.72 -7.04
N PHE A 15 -12.95 6.78 -6.07
CA PHE A 15 -11.51 6.53 -6.26
C PHE A 15 -11.23 5.13 -6.83
N PHE A 16 -11.92 4.10 -6.31
CA PHE A 16 -11.76 2.73 -6.82
C PHE A 16 -12.61 2.43 -8.05
N LYS A 17 -13.68 3.20 -8.33
CA LYS A 17 -14.48 3.06 -9.56
C LYS A 17 -13.86 3.71 -10.79
N ASP A 18 -12.77 4.47 -10.64
CA ASP A 18 -12.01 4.96 -11.80
C ASP A 18 -11.20 3.81 -12.44
N GLU A 19 -11.93 2.87 -13.04
CA GLU A 19 -11.36 1.71 -13.72
C GLU A 19 -10.36 2.13 -14.80
N LYS A 20 -10.46 3.34 -15.35
CA LYS A 20 -9.56 3.82 -16.40
C LYS A 20 -8.15 4.06 -15.82
N LEU A 21 -8.06 4.66 -14.64
CA LEU A 21 -6.82 4.90 -13.92
C LEU A 21 -6.12 3.58 -13.56
N TRP A 22 -6.88 2.64 -13.00
CA TRP A 22 -6.36 1.33 -12.57
C TRP A 22 -6.07 0.40 -13.75
N ARG A 23 -6.82 0.49 -14.86
CA ARG A 23 -6.51 -0.24 -16.11
C ARG A 23 -5.31 0.34 -16.86
N ALA A 24 -5.00 1.63 -16.70
CA ALA A 24 -3.79 2.24 -17.25
C ALA A 24 -2.51 1.76 -16.56
N LEU A 25 -2.61 1.20 -15.35
CA LEU A 25 -1.52 0.40 -14.80
C LEU A 25 -1.33 -0.87 -15.65
N LYS A 26 -2.41 -1.60 -16.00
CA LYS A 26 -2.37 -2.89 -16.71
C LYS A 26 -1.78 -2.87 -18.13
N THR A 27 -1.49 -1.71 -18.73
CA THR A 27 -0.95 -1.64 -20.10
C THR A 27 0.51 -2.10 -20.14
N LYS A 28 0.71 -3.40 -20.37
CA LYS A 28 1.98 -4.14 -20.32
C LYS A 28 3.19 -3.47 -21.00
N ASP A 29 2.96 -2.68 -22.06
CA ASP A 29 4.02 -2.13 -22.91
C ASP A 29 4.12 -0.59 -22.90
N ASN A 30 3.38 0.10 -22.03
CA ASN A 30 3.43 1.57 -21.94
C ASN A 30 3.89 2.03 -20.55
N VAL A 31 5.20 2.02 -20.34
CA VAL A 31 5.86 2.41 -19.08
C VAL A 31 5.54 3.86 -18.70
N GLU A 32 5.42 4.76 -19.66
CA GLU A 32 5.10 6.17 -19.40
C GLU A 32 3.67 6.33 -18.89
N ALA A 33 2.70 5.65 -19.51
CA ALA A 33 1.32 5.61 -19.01
C ALA A 33 1.22 4.95 -17.63
N GLN A 34 2.02 3.92 -17.35
CA GLN A 34 2.09 3.28 -16.03
C GLN A 34 2.61 4.25 -14.96
N ILE A 35 3.67 5.01 -15.27
CA ILE A 35 4.24 6.01 -14.34
C ILE A 35 3.24 7.13 -14.09
N GLN A 36 2.59 7.64 -15.14
CA GLN A 36 1.57 8.69 -15.01
C GLN A 36 0.36 8.19 -14.20
N ALA A 37 -0.10 6.96 -14.44
CA ALA A 37 -1.17 6.34 -13.66
C ALA A 37 -0.78 6.17 -12.19
N ALA A 38 0.45 5.69 -11.91
CA ALA A 38 0.96 5.55 -10.56
C ALA A 38 1.05 6.90 -9.81
N GLN A 39 1.52 7.96 -10.49
CA GLN A 39 1.56 9.31 -9.94
C GLN A 39 0.16 9.86 -9.66
N GLN A 40 -0.79 9.63 -10.56
CA GLN A 40 -2.18 10.04 -10.37
C GLN A 40 -2.84 9.26 -9.23
N ILE A 41 -2.57 7.97 -9.10
CA ILE A 41 -3.03 7.14 -7.97
C ILE A 41 -2.49 7.68 -6.65
N ALA A 42 -1.20 8.00 -6.57
CA ALA A 42 -0.59 8.58 -5.37
C ALA A 42 -1.22 9.95 -5.04
N SER A 43 -1.40 10.82 -6.05
CA SER A 43 -2.04 12.13 -5.86
C SER A 43 -3.49 12.01 -5.38
N GLN A 44 -4.27 11.11 -5.97
CA GLN A 44 -5.65 10.87 -5.56
C GLN A 44 -5.73 10.21 -4.18
N ALA A 45 -4.82 9.31 -3.83
CA ALA A 45 -4.71 8.74 -2.49
C ALA A 45 -4.36 9.80 -1.44
N ALA A 46 -3.47 10.75 -1.78
CA ALA A 46 -3.15 11.89 -0.91
C ALA A 46 -4.34 12.84 -0.73
N GLN A 47 -5.10 13.10 -1.80
CA GLN A 47 -6.36 13.87 -1.71
C GLN A 47 -7.40 13.14 -0.86
N LEU A 48 -7.52 11.82 -1.04
CA LEU A 48 -8.40 10.99 -0.24
C LEU A 48 -8.01 11.03 1.24
N ARG A 49 -6.72 10.92 1.55
CA ARG A 49 -6.17 11.13 2.90
C ARG A 49 -6.63 12.46 3.50
N ASN A 50 -6.44 13.57 2.78
CA ASN A 50 -6.77 14.91 3.29
C ASN A 50 -8.29 15.08 3.50
N ASN A 51 -9.10 14.51 2.61
CA ASN A 51 -10.56 14.59 2.70
C ASN A 51 -11.10 13.71 3.84
N ILE A 52 -10.64 12.47 3.96
CA ILE A 52 -11.10 11.56 5.02
C ILE A 52 -10.70 12.11 6.40
N ALA A 53 -9.48 12.61 6.56
CA ALA A 53 -9.01 13.21 7.81
C ALA A 53 -9.86 14.40 8.29
N THR A 54 -10.61 15.04 7.39
CA THR A 54 -11.42 16.23 7.70
C THR A 54 -12.93 15.97 7.75
N SER A 55 -13.42 14.78 7.36
CA SER A 55 -14.86 14.62 7.10
C SER A 55 -15.48 13.24 7.37
N SER A 56 -14.73 12.25 7.89
CA SER A 56 -15.23 10.87 8.05
C SER A 56 -15.37 10.42 9.51
N SER A 57 -16.36 9.58 9.78
CA SER A 57 -16.50 8.89 11.08
C SER A 57 -15.49 7.73 11.20
N PRO A 58 -15.16 7.26 12.41
CA PRO A 58 -14.32 6.08 12.62
C PRO A 58 -14.86 4.81 11.93
N GLU A 59 -16.18 4.67 11.83
CA GLU A 59 -16.86 3.56 11.17
C GLU A 59 -16.64 3.58 9.64
N ASP A 60 -16.76 4.77 9.02
CA ASP A 60 -16.47 4.95 7.58
C ASP A 60 -15.03 4.56 7.23
N TRP A 61 -14.09 4.80 8.15
CA TRP A 61 -12.69 4.45 7.99
C TRP A 61 -12.42 2.94 8.13
N LYS A 62 -13.14 2.26 9.00
CA LYS A 62 -13.03 0.80 9.13
C LYS A 62 -13.48 0.12 7.84
N ASP A 63 -14.64 0.50 7.31
CA ASP A 63 -15.17 -0.03 6.04
C ASP A 63 -14.25 0.31 4.86
N PHE A 64 -13.64 1.49 4.89
CA PHE A 64 -12.58 1.88 3.94
C PHE A 64 -11.40 0.92 3.97
N LEU A 65 -10.80 0.69 5.14
CA LEU A 65 -9.63 -0.16 5.27
C LEU A 65 -9.90 -1.62 4.87
N GLU A 66 -11.13 -2.08 5.06
CA GLU A 66 -11.54 -3.41 4.62
C GLU A 66 -11.62 -3.51 3.10
N HIS A 67 -12.28 -2.56 2.43
CA HIS A 67 -12.35 -2.51 0.97
C HIS A 67 -11.00 -2.26 0.32
N LEU A 68 -10.21 -1.32 0.86
CA LEU A 68 -8.84 -1.05 0.44
C LEU A 68 -7.99 -2.31 0.59
N GLY A 69 -8.08 -2.98 1.74
CA GLY A 69 -7.34 -4.21 2.00
C GLY A 69 -7.65 -5.30 0.98
N LYS A 70 -8.94 -5.50 0.69
CA LYS A 70 -9.38 -6.47 -0.32
C LYS A 70 -8.79 -6.14 -1.70
N MET A 71 -8.92 -4.90 -2.15
CA MET A 71 -8.38 -4.44 -3.45
C MET A 71 -6.86 -4.56 -3.52
N LEU A 72 -6.14 -4.10 -2.50
CA LEU A 72 -4.68 -4.18 -2.45
C LEU A 72 -4.19 -5.63 -2.50
N ILE A 73 -4.81 -6.54 -1.74
CA ILE A 73 -4.44 -7.97 -1.74
C ILE A 73 -4.80 -8.65 -3.06
N GLU A 74 -6.06 -8.55 -3.49
CA GLU A 74 -6.59 -9.33 -4.61
C GLU A 74 -6.02 -8.86 -5.95
N GLU A 75 -5.76 -7.56 -6.10
CA GLU A 75 -5.38 -6.99 -7.40
C GLU A 75 -3.92 -6.55 -7.53
N HIS A 76 -3.21 -6.27 -6.42
CA HIS A 76 -1.89 -5.62 -6.51
C HIS A 76 -0.76 -6.38 -5.83
N VAL A 77 -0.95 -6.87 -4.60
CA VAL A 77 0.08 -7.60 -3.84
C VAL A 77 0.43 -8.93 -4.51
N HIS A 78 -0.56 -9.61 -5.08
CA HIS A 78 -0.38 -10.87 -5.81
C HIS A 78 -0.22 -10.70 -7.32
N SER A 79 -0.07 -9.46 -7.80
CA SER A 79 0.12 -9.23 -9.23
C SER A 79 1.47 -9.77 -9.70
N HIS A 80 1.49 -10.23 -10.95
CA HIS A 80 2.71 -10.59 -11.67
C HIS A 80 3.32 -9.38 -12.41
N GLN A 81 2.67 -8.22 -12.36
CA GLN A 81 3.11 -7.03 -13.07
C GLN A 81 3.73 -6.02 -12.09
N ALA A 82 5.00 -5.67 -12.30
CA ALA A 82 5.75 -4.79 -11.40
C ALA A 82 5.07 -3.43 -11.18
N HIS A 83 4.40 -2.87 -12.20
CA HIS A 83 3.69 -1.60 -12.09
C HIS A 83 2.43 -1.68 -11.20
N GLU A 84 1.72 -2.82 -11.19
CA GLU A 84 0.54 -3.02 -10.33
C GLU A 84 0.97 -3.10 -8.87
N ILE A 85 2.08 -3.80 -8.62
CA ILE A 85 2.70 -3.87 -7.29
C ILE A 85 3.14 -2.47 -6.84
N ILE A 86 3.80 -1.69 -7.72
CA ILE A 86 4.21 -0.30 -7.42
C ILE A 86 3.01 0.57 -7.05
N GLY A 87 1.91 0.49 -7.82
CA GLY A 87 0.68 1.24 -7.53
C GLY A 87 0.12 0.92 -6.14
N GLY A 88 0.04 -0.37 -5.79
CA GLY A 88 -0.38 -0.81 -4.47
C GLY A 88 0.52 -0.28 -3.34
N ILE A 89 1.85 -0.31 -3.53
CA ILE A 89 2.80 0.21 -2.55
C ILE A 89 2.65 1.72 -2.37
N LEU A 90 2.47 2.49 -3.44
CA LEU A 90 2.27 3.94 -3.36
C LEU A 90 1.03 4.33 -2.57
N VAL A 91 -0.08 3.59 -2.77
CA VAL A 91 -1.29 3.81 -1.96
C VAL A 91 -1.03 3.53 -0.49
N MET A 92 -0.35 2.42 -0.16
CA MET A 92 0.02 2.12 1.22
C MET A 92 0.89 3.24 1.83
N LYS A 93 1.86 3.74 1.05
CA LYS A 93 2.76 4.83 1.46
C LYS A 93 2.02 6.12 1.78
N GLU A 94 1.08 6.53 0.94
CA GLU A 94 0.29 7.76 1.19
C GLU A 94 -0.65 7.63 2.39
N LEU A 95 -1.15 6.41 2.66
CA LEU A 95 -2.10 6.17 3.73
C LEU A 95 -1.44 5.82 5.08
N VAL A 96 -0.13 5.59 5.12
CA VAL A 96 0.58 5.12 6.32
C VAL A 96 0.41 6.06 7.51
N GLY A 97 0.48 7.39 7.30
CA GLY A 97 0.38 8.40 8.36
C GLY A 97 -1.04 8.81 8.74
N VAL A 98 -2.08 8.17 8.19
CA VAL A 98 -3.48 8.52 8.49
C VAL A 98 -3.96 7.77 9.72
N ASP A 99 -4.18 8.46 10.84
CA ASP A 99 -4.78 7.89 12.05
C ASP A 99 -6.25 8.29 12.17
N LEU A 100 -7.13 7.29 12.17
CA LEU A 100 -8.58 7.43 12.28
C LEU A 100 -9.16 6.30 13.15
N GLY A 101 -8.46 5.96 14.25
CA GLY A 101 -9.00 5.05 15.29
C GLY A 101 -8.70 3.55 15.10
N SER A 102 -8.00 3.18 14.03
CA SER A 102 -7.57 1.79 13.76
C SER A 102 -6.15 1.73 13.16
N HIS A 103 -5.29 2.66 13.56
CA HIS A 103 -3.95 2.84 13.01
C HIS A 103 -3.07 1.58 13.12
N ASP A 104 -2.98 0.98 14.30
CA ASP A 104 -2.12 -0.20 14.52
C ASP A 104 -2.59 -1.40 13.68
N GLN A 105 -3.90 -1.59 13.50
CA GLN A 105 -4.44 -2.66 12.65
C GLN A 105 -4.09 -2.43 11.17
N LYS A 106 -4.15 -1.18 10.70
CA LYS A 106 -3.74 -0.81 9.34
C LYS A 106 -2.26 -1.07 9.13
N ILE A 107 -1.39 -0.63 10.06
CA ILE A 107 0.05 -0.88 9.98
C ILE A 107 0.36 -2.38 9.96
N TYR A 108 -0.34 -3.17 10.78
CA TYR A 108 -0.20 -4.62 10.77
C TYR A 108 -0.57 -5.23 9.39
N ARG A 109 -1.65 -4.77 8.77
CA ARG A 109 -2.05 -5.23 7.42
C ARG A 109 -1.02 -4.82 6.36
N PHE A 110 -0.58 -3.57 6.36
CA PHE A 110 0.38 -3.05 5.38
C PHE A 110 1.73 -3.79 5.47
N THR A 111 2.24 -4.01 6.68
CA THR A 111 3.49 -4.77 6.86
C THR A 111 3.35 -6.21 6.38
N ASN A 112 2.19 -6.87 6.58
CA ASN A 112 1.93 -8.19 6.00
C ASN A 112 1.92 -8.18 4.46
N TYR A 113 1.27 -7.20 3.84
CA TYR A 113 1.24 -7.08 2.37
C TYR A 113 2.61 -6.84 1.77
N LEU A 114 3.37 -5.92 2.37
CA LEU A 114 4.73 -5.62 1.95
C LEU A 114 5.64 -6.83 2.13
N ARG A 115 5.46 -7.61 3.21
CA ARG A 115 6.17 -8.86 3.42
C ARG A 115 5.89 -9.86 2.30
N THR A 116 4.62 -10.07 1.95
CA THR A 116 4.24 -10.92 0.81
C THR A 116 4.95 -10.45 -0.47
N ILE A 117 4.93 -9.15 -0.77
CA ILE A 117 5.65 -8.58 -1.92
C ILE A 117 7.14 -8.91 -1.85
N LEU A 118 7.78 -8.77 -0.69
CA LEU A 118 9.21 -9.03 -0.49
C LEU A 118 9.57 -10.52 -0.52
N GLU A 119 8.64 -11.43 -0.29
CA GLU A 119 8.85 -12.89 -0.25
C GLU A 119 8.58 -13.61 -1.59
N THR A 120 7.67 -13.12 -2.45
CA THR A 120 7.29 -13.83 -3.70
C THR A 120 8.46 -14.04 -4.69
N SER A 121 8.63 -15.25 -5.27
CA SER A 121 9.84 -15.63 -6.03
C SER A 121 10.01 -14.98 -7.43
N GLU A 122 11.11 -14.21 -7.54
CA GLU A 122 12.02 -13.91 -8.68
C GLU A 122 11.62 -13.46 -10.09
N THR A 123 10.42 -13.60 -10.65
CA THR A 123 10.25 -13.24 -12.09
C THR A 123 9.96 -11.76 -12.38
N HIS A 124 9.58 -10.96 -11.39
CA HIS A 124 9.08 -9.58 -11.60
C HIS A 124 9.57 -8.51 -10.62
N LYS A 125 10.52 -8.85 -9.74
CA LYS A 125 11.02 -7.92 -8.71
C LYS A 125 12.08 -6.97 -9.26
N SER A 126 11.63 -5.90 -9.91
CA SER A 126 12.52 -4.78 -10.23
C SER A 126 13.12 -4.20 -8.94
N LYS A 127 14.36 -3.69 -9.01
CA LYS A 127 14.99 -2.99 -7.87
C LYS A 127 14.10 -1.88 -7.32
N GLN A 128 13.27 -1.28 -8.17
CA GLN A 128 12.30 -0.25 -7.80
C GLN A 128 11.20 -0.79 -6.90
N VAL A 129 10.59 -1.95 -7.23
CA VAL A 129 9.57 -2.60 -6.38
C VAL A 129 10.14 -2.89 -4.99
N ILE A 130 11.33 -3.50 -4.95
CA ILE A 130 11.99 -3.85 -3.68
C ILE A 130 12.29 -2.58 -2.86
N SER A 131 12.92 -1.58 -3.47
CA SER A 131 13.28 -0.33 -2.80
C SER A 131 12.04 0.38 -2.24
N LEU A 132 10.98 0.48 -3.04
CA LEU A 132 9.74 1.14 -2.63
C LEU A 132 9.01 0.36 -1.53
N ALA A 133 8.99 -0.97 -1.62
CA ALA A 133 8.40 -1.82 -0.58
C ALA A 133 9.15 -1.68 0.75
N VAL A 134 10.50 -1.73 0.73
CA VAL A 134 11.33 -1.56 1.93
C VAL A 134 11.18 -0.16 2.53
N GLN A 135 11.16 0.89 1.71
CA GLN A 135 10.91 2.26 2.20
C GLN A 135 9.55 2.37 2.88
N THR A 136 8.51 1.86 2.24
CA THR A 136 7.15 1.90 2.78
C THR A 136 7.02 1.04 4.05
N PHE A 137 7.80 -0.04 4.15
CA PHE A 137 7.90 -0.85 5.37
C PHE A 137 8.52 -0.05 6.52
N GLY A 138 9.59 0.70 6.23
CA GLY A 138 10.20 1.65 7.18
C GLY A 138 9.22 2.74 7.62
N ASP A 139 8.47 3.31 6.67
CA ASP A 139 7.41 4.28 6.97
C ASP A 139 6.34 3.67 7.89
N CYS A 140 5.98 2.40 7.71
CA CYS A 140 5.04 1.69 8.59
C CYS A 140 5.58 1.58 10.02
N ILE A 141 6.86 1.24 10.19
CA ILE A 141 7.51 1.16 11.50
C ILE A 141 7.52 2.55 12.16
N ALA A 142 7.91 3.58 11.40
CA ALA A 142 8.00 4.96 11.89
C ALA A 142 6.66 5.55 12.35
N ASN A 143 5.54 5.07 11.77
CA ASN A 143 4.20 5.51 12.14
C ASN A 143 3.51 4.59 13.16
N SER A 144 4.11 3.47 13.54
CA SER A 144 3.52 2.53 14.49
C SER A 144 3.69 2.94 15.96
N SER A 145 2.87 2.39 16.85
CA SER A 145 3.11 2.49 18.29
C SER A 145 4.45 1.83 18.66
N GLU A 146 5.11 2.28 19.73
CA GLU A 146 6.42 1.75 20.13
C GLU A 146 6.40 0.23 20.31
N THR A 147 5.32 -0.29 20.89
CA THR A 147 5.13 -1.73 21.10
C THR A 147 5.02 -2.47 19.76
N GLN A 148 4.26 -1.93 18.81
CA GLN A 148 4.12 -2.53 17.49
C GLN A 148 5.40 -2.43 16.67
N ALA A 149 6.10 -1.29 16.69
CA ALA A 149 7.40 -1.10 16.05
C ALA A 149 8.38 -2.18 16.50
N ARG A 150 8.48 -2.38 17.82
CA ARG A 150 9.35 -3.39 18.42
C ARG A 150 8.99 -4.79 17.93
N ASN A 151 7.72 -5.16 17.99
CA ASN A 151 7.26 -6.48 17.52
C ASN A 151 7.57 -6.72 16.04
N ILE A 152 7.39 -5.70 15.18
CA ILE A 152 7.73 -5.79 13.76
C ILE A 152 9.24 -6.01 13.59
N ILE A 153 10.07 -5.21 14.27
CA ILE A 153 11.53 -5.28 14.17
C ILE A 153 12.05 -6.65 14.65
N GLU A 154 11.55 -7.14 15.78
CA GLU A 154 11.93 -8.43 16.35
C GLU A 154 11.55 -9.62 15.45
N GLN A 155 10.51 -9.47 14.61
CA GLN A 155 10.13 -10.49 13.63
C GLN A 155 10.93 -10.37 12.33
N GLU A 156 11.15 -9.16 11.82
CA GLU A 156 11.74 -8.97 10.49
C GLU A 156 13.26 -9.06 10.46
N ILE A 157 13.96 -8.61 11.51
CA ILE A 157 15.43 -8.68 11.52
C ILE A 157 15.91 -10.13 11.42
N PRO A 158 15.45 -11.08 12.26
CA PRO A 158 15.87 -12.48 12.15
C PRO A 158 15.50 -13.08 10.79
N ARG A 159 14.27 -12.84 10.30
CA ARG A 159 13.83 -13.33 8.99
C ARG A 159 14.74 -12.85 7.86
N ALA A 160 15.08 -11.57 7.84
CA ALA A 160 15.95 -10.99 6.81
C ALA A 160 17.36 -11.60 6.85
N LEU A 161 17.89 -11.86 8.06
CA LEU A 161 19.18 -12.53 8.25
C LEU A 161 19.14 -13.98 7.76
N ASP A 162 18.11 -14.74 8.12
CA ASP A 162 17.93 -16.13 7.68
C ASP A 162 17.83 -16.22 6.15
N CYS A 163 17.05 -15.33 5.52
CA CYS A 163 16.97 -15.22 4.06
C CYS A 163 18.36 -14.97 3.46
N ARG A 164 19.15 -14.04 4.03
CA ARG A 164 20.49 -13.73 3.52
C ARG A 164 21.47 -14.90 3.68
N LEU A 165 21.39 -15.62 4.79
CA LEU A 165 22.25 -16.76 5.09
C LEU A 165 21.91 -17.95 4.18
N SER A 166 20.62 -18.22 3.96
CA SER A 166 20.17 -19.28 3.05
C SER A 166 20.54 -19.02 1.58
N SER A 167 20.69 -17.74 1.20
CA SER A 167 21.11 -17.33 -0.15
C SER A 167 22.64 -17.30 -0.35
N MET A 168 23.45 -17.67 0.65
CA MET A 168 24.91 -17.75 0.49
C MET A 168 25.30 -19.09 -0.16
N PRO A 169 26.19 -19.09 -1.16
CA PRO A 169 26.65 -20.35 -1.73
C PRO A 169 27.40 -21.16 -0.66
N THR A 170 26.91 -22.37 -0.38
CA THR A 170 27.66 -23.37 0.38
C THR A 170 28.91 -23.73 -0.41
N LYS A 171 30.09 -23.53 0.19
CA LYS A 171 31.38 -23.91 -0.39
C LYS A 171 31.48 -25.41 -0.64
#